data_AF-A0AAW0VSV1-F1
#
_entry.id   AF-A0AAW0VSV1-F1
#
_cell.length_a   1.000
_cell.length_b   1.000
_cell.length_c   1.000
_cell.angle_alpha   90.00
_cell.angle_beta   90.00
_cell.angle_gamma   90.00
#
_symmetry.space_group_name_H-M   'P 1'
#
loop_
_entity.id
_entity.type
_entity.pdbx_description
1 polymer ?
#
loop_
_entity_poly.entity_id
_entity_poly.type
_entity_poly.pdbx_seq_one_letter_code
_entity_poly.pdbx_strand_id
1 'polypeptide(L)'
;GSYEKYNDSEWHVVIATREHNELRLDIDDFKSYAVKVAEQAVPFDGPVYFGGVPEIYNIAAAASATDTNFYGCIGDATLNSKLVNFAQSQDRFNAHLQKCPLQKSSSVFEKPSVEEVRAEVSQTFLSDGCALPVEPAQEEVPTTEGFRFGSKRNSRIQFNALPGSTRADFKFSFDFKTTADEGIIFYASGKTHRDYITFYLKDGKIVFSFNTGTGAALMRSEQSYDDGAWHSAVVERRDEHGMLFIDGFQVANGTGKGDSKFIDLKEPVYYGGIAAEVADVVRPNTEGTELSFNGCLRNFRLNNQRVGGSHDAYGLIRCSANVEPGIFFGDGPRANVILRKRFSVGRVFEMTLDVKPRKNSGVIASVHGRRDFVILQLNNGSVELSVDNGKGVITARYTPPSPWML
;
A
#
# COMPACT_ATOMS: atom_id res chain seq x y z
N GLY A 1 -11.38 18.30 23.50
CA GLY A 1 -11.42 17.41 22.31
C GLY A 1 -12.77 16.80 22.05
N SER A 2 -13.46 17.24 20.99
CA SER A 2 -14.79 16.74 20.65
C SER A 2 -14.71 15.31 20.08
N TYR A 3 -15.20 14.31 20.83
CA TYR A 3 -15.51 12.95 20.35
C TYR A 3 -16.67 12.93 19.33
N GLU A 4 -16.85 14.04 18.60
CA GLU A 4 -18.07 14.42 17.87
C GLU A 4 -17.87 14.34 16.35
N LYS A 5 -16.75 13.77 15.92
CA LYS A 5 -16.31 13.80 14.53
C LYS A 5 -15.48 12.56 14.25
N TYR A 6 -15.51 12.09 13.02
CA TYR A 6 -14.77 10.93 12.56
C TYR A 6 -13.26 11.10 12.55
N ASN A 7 -12.73 12.28 12.90
CA ASN A 7 -11.29 12.50 13.01
C ASN A 7 -10.81 12.29 14.45
N ASP A 8 -11.22 11.20 15.10
CA ASP A 8 -10.99 10.92 16.53
C ASP A 8 -9.84 9.94 16.79
N SER A 9 -9.06 9.61 15.77
CA SER A 9 -7.98 8.60 15.79
C SER A 9 -8.44 7.15 15.84
N GLU A 10 -9.72 6.87 15.64
CA GLU A 10 -10.27 5.51 15.52
C GLU A 10 -10.62 5.16 14.07
N TRP A 11 -10.70 3.86 13.78
CA TRP A 11 -11.22 3.37 12.50
C TRP A 11 -12.74 3.37 12.53
N HIS A 12 -13.35 3.86 11.45
CA HIS A 12 -14.80 3.85 11.26
C HIS A 12 -15.18 3.05 10.03
N VAL A 13 -16.18 2.18 10.19
CA VAL A 13 -16.76 1.41 9.07
C VAL A 13 -17.78 2.30 8.37
N VAL A 14 -17.68 2.42 7.05
CA VAL A 14 -18.64 3.16 6.22
C VAL A 14 -19.15 2.25 5.10
N ILE A 15 -20.45 2.01 5.11
CA ILE A 15 -21.18 1.33 4.04
C ILE A 15 -22.07 2.37 3.35
N ALA A 16 -21.82 2.58 2.07
CA ALA A 16 -22.57 3.50 1.24
C ALA A 16 -23.26 2.71 0.12
N THR A 17 -24.58 2.60 0.21
CA THR A 17 -25.40 1.82 -0.71
C THR A 17 -26.30 2.74 -1.52
N ARG A 18 -26.34 2.52 -2.83
CA ARG A 18 -27.40 2.99 -3.72
C ARG A 18 -28.18 1.78 -4.17
N GLU A 19 -29.45 1.71 -3.79
CA GLU A 19 -30.35 0.64 -4.21
C GLU A 19 -31.60 1.22 -4.86
N HIS A 20 -31.74 1.03 -6.17
CA HIS A 20 -32.88 1.53 -6.94
C HIS A 20 -33.09 3.05 -6.82
N ASN A 21 -34.01 3.45 -5.95
CA ASN A 21 -34.39 4.83 -5.67
C ASN A 21 -34.16 5.17 -4.20
N GLU A 22 -33.18 4.56 -3.55
CA GLU A 22 -32.79 4.85 -2.18
C GLU A 22 -31.26 4.96 -2.08
N LEU A 23 -30.81 5.95 -1.30
CA LEU A 23 -29.43 6.08 -0.85
C LEU A 23 -29.39 5.75 0.62
N ARG A 24 -28.51 4.84 1.02
CA ARG A 24 -28.31 4.42 2.41
C ARG A 24 -26.85 4.62 2.81
N LEU A 25 -26.66 5.11 4.03
CA LEU A 25 -25.39 5.18 4.73
C LEU A 25 -25.51 4.36 6.02
N ASP A 26 -24.67 3.36 6.19
CA ASP A 26 -24.51 2.64 7.45
C ASP A 26 -23.09 2.91 8.00
N ILE A 27 -23.00 3.35 9.26
CA ILE A 27 -21.75 3.79 9.88
C ILE A 27 -21.58 3.13 11.25
N ASP A 28 -20.39 2.57 11.49
CA ASP A 28 -19.99 1.86 12.73
C ASP A 28 -21.04 0.83 13.20
N ASP A 29 -21.68 0.10 12.27
CA ASP A 29 -22.67 -0.98 12.51
C ASP A 29 -23.96 -0.62 13.27
N PHE A 30 -24.09 0.59 13.83
CA PHE A 30 -25.24 0.98 14.66
C PHE A 30 -26.02 2.18 14.11
N LYS A 31 -25.51 2.86 13.08
CA LYS A 31 -26.10 4.11 12.57
C LYS A 31 -26.47 3.93 11.11
N SER A 32 -27.77 3.88 10.82
CA SER A 32 -28.30 3.79 9.45
C SER A 32 -29.10 5.03 9.08
N TYR A 33 -28.85 5.60 7.90
CA TYR A 33 -29.58 6.73 7.36
C TYR A 33 -29.92 6.48 5.89
N ALA A 34 -31.20 6.62 5.54
CA ALA A 34 -31.69 6.39 4.19
C ALA A 34 -32.53 7.56 3.66
N VAL A 35 -32.35 7.88 2.38
CA VAL A 35 -33.12 8.90 1.67
C VAL A 35 -33.66 8.31 0.37
N LYS A 36 -34.97 8.51 0.16
CA LYS A 36 -35.61 8.14 -1.11
C LYS A 36 -35.30 9.17 -2.19
N VAL A 37 -34.86 8.66 -3.32
CA VAL A 37 -34.61 9.31 -4.59
C VAL A 37 -35.92 9.25 -5.39
N ALA A 38 -36.32 10.37 -6.00
CA ALA A 38 -37.54 10.42 -6.80
C ALA A 38 -37.46 9.56 -8.08
N GLU A 39 -36.24 9.26 -8.55
CA GLU A 39 -36.00 8.55 -9.80
C GLU A 39 -35.17 7.29 -9.61
N GLN A 40 -35.35 6.35 -10.54
CA GLN A 40 -34.56 5.11 -10.56
C GLN A 40 -33.11 5.35 -10.97
N ALA A 41 -32.21 4.56 -10.42
CA ALA A 41 -30.81 4.53 -10.81
C ALA A 41 -30.64 4.20 -12.30
N VAL A 42 -29.89 5.06 -12.99
CA VAL A 42 -29.42 4.83 -14.36
C VAL A 42 -27.98 4.33 -14.30
N PRO A 43 -27.69 3.13 -14.83
CA PRO A 43 -26.32 2.61 -14.87
C PRO A 43 -25.41 3.49 -15.72
N PHE A 44 -24.15 3.63 -15.30
CA PHE A 44 -23.13 4.36 -16.06
C PHE A 44 -21.74 3.74 -15.88
N ASP A 45 -20.84 4.05 -16.81
CA ASP A 45 -19.44 3.64 -16.78
C ASP A 45 -18.55 4.85 -16.45
N GLY A 46 -17.51 4.65 -15.63
CA GLY A 46 -16.57 5.71 -15.29
C GLY A 46 -15.31 5.22 -14.58
N PRO A 47 -14.27 6.06 -14.44
CA PRO A 47 -13.17 5.77 -13.54
C PRO A 47 -13.61 5.85 -12.06
N VAL A 48 -13.00 5.00 -11.24
CA VAL A 48 -13.18 4.96 -9.79
C VAL A 48 -11.96 5.58 -9.11
N TYR A 49 -12.19 6.53 -8.22
CA TYR A 49 -11.16 7.18 -7.41
C TYR A 49 -11.37 6.96 -5.92
N PHE A 50 -10.27 6.84 -5.19
CA PHE A 50 -10.23 6.88 -3.72
C PHE A 50 -9.35 8.02 -3.23
N GLY A 51 -9.73 8.59 -2.08
CA GLY A 51 -9.05 9.64 -1.35
C GLY A 51 -9.09 11.04 -1.98
N GLY A 52 -9.55 11.19 -3.21
CA GLY A 52 -9.66 12.48 -3.88
C GLY A 52 -10.07 12.30 -5.33
N VAL A 53 -10.22 13.40 -6.06
CA VAL A 53 -10.57 13.40 -7.48
C VAL A 53 -9.57 14.26 -8.26
N PRO A 54 -9.12 13.82 -9.45
CA PRO A 54 -8.29 14.66 -10.32
C PRO A 54 -8.99 15.97 -10.73
N GLU A 55 -8.20 17.02 -10.96
CA GLU A 55 -8.68 18.38 -11.31
C GLU A 55 -9.55 18.45 -12.56
N ILE A 56 -9.41 17.49 -13.48
CA ILE A 56 -10.23 17.42 -14.70
C ILE A 56 -11.72 17.19 -14.42
N TYR A 57 -12.08 16.75 -13.22
CA TYR A 57 -13.46 16.58 -12.79
C TYR A 57 -13.89 17.76 -11.91
N ASN A 58 -14.85 18.53 -12.40
CA ASN A 58 -15.47 19.59 -11.61
C ASN A 58 -16.56 18.98 -10.71
N ILE A 59 -16.21 18.70 -9.45
CA ILE A 59 -17.16 18.19 -8.45
C ILE A 59 -18.04 19.26 -7.82
N ALA A 60 -17.82 20.55 -8.13
CA ALA A 60 -18.60 21.66 -7.56
C ALA A 60 -20.10 21.64 -7.94
N ALA A 61 -20.49 20.83 -8.93
CA ALA A 61 -21.89 20.62 -9.28
C ALA A 61 -22.67 19.83 -8.21
N ALA A 62 -22.00 19.00 -7.41
CA ALA A 62 -22.54 18.52 -6.15
C ALA A 62 -22.49 19.70 -5.17
N ALA A 63 -23.64 20.34 -4.91
CA ALA A 63 -23.76 21.59 -4.15
C ALA A 63 -23.20 21.57 -2.70
N SER A 64 -22.62 20.45 -2.27
CA SER A 64 -21.99 20.22 -0.96
C SER A 64 -20.61 19.54 -1.07
N ALA A 65 -20.03 19.40 -2.27
CA ALA A 65 -18.77 18.68 -2.46
C ALA A 65 -17.57 19.45 -1.88
N THR A 66 -16.77 18.76 -1.07
CA THR A 66 -15.47 19.31 -0.64
C THR A 66 -14.51 19.25 -1.81
N ASP A 67 -13.82 20.35 -2.12
CA ASP A 67 -12.81 20.43 -3.18
C ASP A 67 -11.45 19.84 -2.75
N THR A 68 -11.38 19.38 -1.49
CA THR A 68 -10.19 18.81 -0.87
C THR A 68 -10.15 17.29 -1.00
N ASN A 69 -8.95 16.73 -1.18
CA ASN A 69 -8.74 15.31 -0.98
C ASN A 69 -8.98 14.92 0.48
N PHE A 70 -9.34 13.66 0.70
CA PHE A 70 -9.27 13.00 2.00
C PHE A 70 -7.85 13.08 2.55
N TYR A 71 -7.76 13.35 3.85
CA TYR A 71 -6.53 13.31 4.62
C TYR A 71 -6.69 12.24 5.70
N GLY A 72 -5.96 11.14 5.61
CA GLY A 72 -6.12 10.01 6.51
C GLY A 72 -5.94 8.67 5.82
N CYS A 73 -6.44 7.62 6.46
CA CYS A 73 -6.29 6.25 6.00
C CYS A 73 -7.59 5.63 5.51
N ILE A 74 -7.47 4.83 4.46
CA ILE A 74 -8.56 3.97 3.96
C ILE A 74 -8.06 2.52 3.97
N GLY A 75 -8.82 1.64 4.60
CA GLY A 75 -8.58 0.20 4.72
C GLY A 75 -9.80 -0.59 4.26
N ASP A 76 -9.61 -1.91 4.07
CA ASP A 76 -10.66 -2.92 3.90
C ASP A 76 -11.80 -2.56 2.94
N ALA A 77 -11.43 -1.85 1.86
CA ALA A 77 -12.39 -1.36 0.88
C ALA A 77 -12.91 -2.49 -0.02
N THR A 78 -14.21 -2.51 -0.26
CA THR A 78 -14.87 -3.37 -1.24
C THR A 78 -15.82 -2.54 -2.12
N LEU A 79 -15.97 -2.98 -3.37
CA LEU A 79 -16.96 -2.44 -4.31
C LEU A 79 -17.85 -3.58 -4.78
N ASN A 80 -19.15 -3.50 -4.50
CA ASN A 80 -20.10 -4.60 -4.74
C ASN A 80 -19.58 -5.93 -4.17
N SER A 81 -19.14 -5.90 -2.91
CA SER A 81 -18.57 -7.03 -2.16
C SER A 81 -17.27 -7.63 -2.74
N LYS A 82 -16.65 -6.99 -3.74
CA LYS A 82 -15.35 -7.39 -4.27
C LYS A 82 -14.25 -6.57 -3.62
N LEU A 83 -13.28 -7.25 -3.01
CA LEU A 83 -12.12 -6.61 -2.37
C LEU A 83 -11.38 -5.69 -3.34
N VAL A 84 -11.13 -4.47 -2.89
CA VAL A 84 -10.29 -3.49 -3.58
C VAL A 84 -8.84 -3.73 -3.19
N ASN A 85 -8.08 -4.33 -4.12
CA ASN A 85 -6.64 -4.43 -3.94
C ASN A 85 -5.94 -3.14 -4.43
N PHE A 86 -5.65 -2.21 -3.51
CA PHE A 86 -4.92 -0.99 -3.82
C PHE A 86 -3.50 -1.23 -4.36
N ALA A 87 -2.92 -2.42 -4.18
CA ALA A 87 -1.64 -2.78 -4.77
C ALA A 87 -1.71 -2.84 -6.31
N GLN A 88 -2.88 -3.16 -6.87
CA GLN A 88 -3.10 -3.26 -8.31
C GLN A 88 -3.64 -1.98 -8.96
N SER A 89 -3.73 -0.87 -8.22
CA SER A 89 -4.19 0.41 -8.76
C SER A 89 -3.25 0.95 -9.84
N GLN A 90 -3.80 1.73 -10.78
CA GLN A 90 -3.04 2.20 -11.94
C GLN A 90 -2.09 3.34 -11.55
N ASP A 91 -2.63 4.39 -10.91
CA ASP A 91 -1.88 5.55 -10.47
C ASP A 91 -2.21 5.87 -9.01
N ARG A 92 -1.18 6.32 -8.27
CA ARG A 92 -1.26 6.72 -6.86
C ARG A 92 -0.59 8.08 -6.69
N PHE A 93 -1.39 9.14 -6.79
CA PHE A 93 -0.90 10.50 -6.65
C PHE A 93 -0.97 10.91 -5.18
N ASN A 94 0.16 11.28 -4.58
CA ASN A 94 0.28 11.66 -3.15
C ASN A 94 -0.38 10.67 -2.16
N ALA A 95 -0.42 9.38 -2.52
CA ALA A 95 -1.00 8.31 -1.71
C ALA A 95 0.04 7.19 -1.46
N HIS A 96 0.06 6.68 -0.23
CA HIS A 96 1.10 5.76 0.25
C HIS A 96 0.51 4.43 0.71
N LEU A 97 0.74 3.38 -0.09
CA LEU A 97 0.27 2.03 0.20
C LEU A 97 0.91 1.47 1.48
N GLN A 98 0.06 0.90 2.35
CA GLN A 98 0.42 0.22 3.61
C GLN A 98 1.28 1.09 4.54
N LYS A 99 1.04 2.40 4.55
CA LYS A 99 1.78 3.36 5.37
C LYS A 99 0.80 4.30 6.05
N CYS A 100 -0.02 3.77 6.94
CA CYS A 100 -0.91 4.57 7.77
C CYS A 100 -0.21 4.96 9.07
N PRO A 101 0.30 6.20 9.21
CA PRO A 101 1.22 6.50 10.30
C PRO A 101 0.47 6.61 11.62
N LEU A 102 0.94 5.94 12.66
CA LEU A 102 0.40 6.11 14.01
C LEU A 102 1.00 7.36 14.67
N GLN A 103 0.23 8.01 15.54
CA GLN A 103 0.81 9.01 16.44
C GLN A 103 1.54 8.26 17.56
N LYS A 104 2.82 8.55 17.78
CA LYS A 104 3.51 8.08 18.99
C LYS A 104 2.74 8.65 20.18
N SER A 105 2.17 7.80 21.04
CA SER A 105 1.61 8.30 22.29
C SER A 105 2.77 8.89 23.08
N SER A 106 2.73 10.20 23.32
CA SER A 106 3.64 10.88 24.23
C SER A 106 3.25 10.56 25.68
N SER A 107 3.09 9.27 25.99
CA SER A 107 2.96 8.75 27.35
C SER A 107 4.23 7.98 27.70
N VAL A 108 5.39 8.60 27.45
CA VAL A 108 6.58 8.26 28.21
C VAL A 108 6.38 8.96 29.55
N PHE A 109 5.91 8.22 30.55
CA PHE A 109 6.15 8.61 31.95
C PHE A 109 7.65 8.50 32.18
N GLU A 110 8.39 9.51 31.74
CA GLU A 110 9.74 9.74 32.22
C GLU A 110 9.59 10.04 33.72
N LYS A 111 10.12 9.12 34.53
CA LYS A 111 10.28 9.32 35.97
C LYS A 111 10.99 10.66 36.15
N PRO A 112 10.45 11.63 36.92
CA PRO A 112 11.15 12.89 37.10
C PRO A 112 12.43 12.62 37.88
N SER A 113 13.58 12.73 37.22
CA SER A 113 14.84 13.02 37.91
C SER A 113 14.81 14.50 38.29
N VAL A 114 14.84 14.77 39.59
CA VAL A 114 14.85 16.11 40.15
C VAL A 114 16.21 16.75 39.84
N GLU A 115 16.27 17.59 38.82
CA GLU A 115 17.27 18.67 38.73
C GLU A 115 16.56 19.93 38.22
N GLU A 116 16.64 20.99 39.03
CA GLU A 116 16.13 22.32 38.73
C GLU A 116 16.89 22.91 37.53
N VAL A 117 16.26 22.90 36.36
CA VAL A 117 16.66 23.77 35.25
C VAL A 117 15.43 24.55 34.79
N ARG A 118 15.47 25.86 35.00
CA ARG A 118 14.56 26.83 34.38
C ARG A 118 14.71 26.73 32.86
N ALA A 119 13.78 26.06 32.21
CA ALA A 119 13.59 26.14 30.77
C ALA A 119 12.25 26.84 30.49
N GLU A 120 12.31 27.90 29.69
CA GLU A 120 11.13 28.58 29.17
C GLU A 120 10.29 27.57 28.38
N VAL A 121 9.08 27.32 28.84
CA VAL A 121 8.11 26.46 28.17
C VAL A 121 7.67 27.17 26.90
N SER A 122 8.31 26.82 25.77
CA SER A 122 7.73 27.06 24.46
C SER A 122 6.42 26.27 24.40
N GLN A 123 5.31 27.00 24.40
CA GLN A 123 3.95 26.47 24.32
C GLN A 123 3.82 25.58 23.08
N THR A 124 4.02 24.28 23.24
CA THR A 124 3.58 23.30 22.25
C THR A 124 2.08 23.26 22.31
N PHE A 125 1.47 23.56 21.16
CA PHE A 125 0.03 23.47 20.93
C PHE A 125 -0.48 22.08 21.34
N LEU A 126 -1.04 21.97 22.54
CA LEU A 126 -2.04 20.95 22.84
C LEU A 126 -3.22 21.25 21.91
N SER A 127 -3.26 20.63 20.74
CA SER A 127 -4.47 20.62 19.94
C SER A 127 -5.55 19.94 20.78
N ASP A 128 -6.58 20.70 21.13
CA ASP A 128 -7.64 20.35 22.06
C ASP A 128 -8.61 19.29 21.48
N GLY A 129 -8.10 18.13 21.04
CA GLY A 129 -8.78 17.13 20.21
C GLY A 129 -8.07 15.78 20.20
N CYS A 130 -8.83 14.68 20.15
CA CYS A 130 -8.30 13.34 19.87
C CYS A 130 -7.90 13.14 18.40
N ALA A 131 -7.79 14.22 17.61
CA ALA A 131 -7.51 14.14 16.19
C ALA A 131 -6.04 13.92 15.91
N LEU A 132 -5.74 12.92 15.07
CA LEU A 132 -4.41 12.76 14.50
C LEU A 132 -4.00 14.06 13.76
N PRO A 133 -2.73 14.50 13.89
CA PRO A 133 -2.26 15.67 13.18
C PRO A 133 -2.33 15.45 11.67
N VAL A 134 -2.79 16.45 10.93
CA VAL A 134 -2.96 16.40 9.46
C VAL A 134 -1.68 15.92 8.78
N GLU A 135 -0.55 16.47 9.19
CA GLU A 135 0.76 15.99 8.83
C GLU A 135 1.26 15.06 9.94
N PRO A 136 1.48 13.76 9.64
CA PRO A 136 2.09 12.85 10.59
C PRO A 136 3.44 13.39 11.07
N ALA A 137 3.74 13.22 12.35
CA ALA A 137 5.07 13.54 12.88
C ALA A 137 6.14 12.79 12.07
N GLN A 138 7.18 13.50 11.65
CA GLN A 138 8.30 12.87 10.96
C GLN A 138 9.02 11.94 11.92
N GLU A 139 8.98 10.65 11.63
CA GLU A 139 9.68 9.65 12.40
C GLU A 139 11.12 9.52 11.89
N GLU A 140 12.08 9.66 12.80
CA GLU A 140 13.45 9.20 12.56
C GLU A 140 13.49 7.68 12.61
N VAL A 141 13.33 7.06 11.45
CA VAL A 141 13.40 5.59 11.31
C VAL A 141 14.87 5.18 11.20
N PRO A 142 15.38 4.30 12.10
CA PRO A 142 16.74 3.80 12.03
C PRO A 142 17.06 3.17 10.68
N THR A 143 18.29 3.36 10.20
CA THR A 143 18.73 2.75 8.92
C THR A 143 18.72 1.22 8.95
N THR A 144 18.73 0.62 10.15
CA THR A 144 18.61 -0.82 10.39
C THR A 144 17.24 -1.38 10.05
N GLU A 145 16.18 -0.58 10.04
CA GLU A 145 14.85 -1.03 9.64
C GLU A 145 14.72 -1.22 8.12
N GLY A 146 15.68 -0.72 7.34
CA GLY A 146 15.73 -0.87 5.90
C GLY A 146 14.73 0.04 5.17
N PHE A 147 14.23 -0.46 4.04
CA PHE A 147 13.39 0.30 3.13
C PHE A 147 12.07 -0.41 2.86
N ARG A 148 11.01 0.38 2.71
CA ARG A 148 9.72 -0.05 2.22
C ARG A 148 9.67 0.10 0.70
N PHE A 149 9.19 -0.94 0.06
CA PHE A 149 8.91 -1.04 -1.37
C PHE A 149 7.40 -1.15 -1.59
N GLY A 150 6.97 -0.83 -2.81
CA GLY A 150 5.59 -1.00 -3.26
C GLY A 150 4.68 0.19 -2.99
N SER A 151 5.12 1.19 -2.20
CA SER A 151 4.34 2.43 -2.00
C SER A 151 4.15 3.21 -3.29
N LYS A 152 5.18 3.21 -4.16
CA LYS A 152 5.10 3.70 -5.54
C LYS A 152 5.29 2.53 -6.50
N ARG A 153 4.59 2.57 -7.65
CA ARG A 153 4.74 1.56 -8.70
C ARG A 153 6.19 1.51 -9.18
N ASN A 154 6.71 0.31 -9.46
CA ASN A 154 8.08 0.09 -9.92
C ASN A 154 9.17 0.61 -8.97
N SER A 155 8.86 0.77 -7.67
CA SER A 155 9.86 1.11 -6.66
C SER A 155 10.92 0.01 -6.59
N ARG A 156 12.20 0.39 -6.58
CA ARG A 156 13.31 -0.57 -6.67
C ARG A 156 14.63 0.06 -6.27
N ILE A 157 15.60 -0.79 -5.99
CA ILE A 157 17.03 -0.45 -6.02
C ILE A 157 17.65 -1.13 -7.24
N GLN A 158 18.43 -0.38 -8.01
CA GLN A 158 19.23 -0.89 -9.13
C GLN A 158 20.70 -0.82 -8.76
N PHE A 159 21.36 -1.97 -8.58
CA PHE A 159 22.79 -2.04 -8.31
C PHE A 159 23.56 -2.13 -9.62
N ASN A 160 24.60 -1.31 -9.75
CA ASN A 160 25.50 -1.34 -10.91
C ASN A 160 26.59 -2.41 -10.78
N ALA A 161 26.82 -2.92 -9.58
CA ALA A 161 27.71 -4.04 -9.30
C ALA A 161 27.33 -4.73 -7.98
N LEU A 162 27.58 -6.03 -7.91
CA LEU A 162 27.54 -6.80 -6.66
C LEU A 162 28.94 -6.86 -6.03
N PRO A 163 29.06 -6.90 -4.69
CA PRO A 163 30.35 -6.85 -4.00
C PRO A 163 31.22 -8.11 -4.13
N GLY A 164 30.78 -9.11 -4.88
CA GLY A 164 31.47 -10.38 -5.07
C GLY A 164 30.97 -11.14 -6.29
N SER A 165 31.61 -12.27 -6.59
CA SER A 165 31.21 -13.12 -7.71
C SER A 165 29.94 -13.90 -7.37
N THR A 166 29.02 -13.93 -8.32
CA THR A 166 27.85 -14.83 -8.36
C THR A 166 28.00 -15.90 -9.44
N ARG A 167 29.18 -16.00 -10.04
CA ARG A 167 29.41 -16.81 -11.25
C ARG A 167 29.31 -18.30 -10.95
N ALA A 168 29.85 -18.77 -9.83
CA ALA A 168 29.77 -20.16 -9.39
C ALA A 168 28.90 -20.26 -8.12
N ASP A 169 29.51 -20.55 -6.98
CA ASP A 169 28.84 -20.60 -5.69
C ASP A 169 28.52 -19.19 -5.17
N PHE A 170 27.33 -19.07 -4.58
CA PHE A 170 26.92 -17.83 -3.94
C PHE A 170 25.95 -18.10 -2.81
N LYS A 171 25.93 -17.17 -1.86
CA LYS A 171 24.97 -17.13 -0.76
C LYS A 171 24.42 -15.71 -0.64
N PHE A 172 23.12 -15.54 -0.91
CA PHE A 172 22.44 -14.31 -0.55
C PHE A 172 21.69 -14.48 0.76
N SER A 173 21.63 -13.41 1.56
CA SER A 173 20.74 -13.33 2.71
C SER A 173 20.03 -11.98 2.74
N PHE A 174 18.77 -11.96 3.15
CA PHE A 174 17.98 -10.76 3.31
C PHE A 174 16.87 -11.01 4.33
N ASP A 175 16.41 -9.95 4.99
CA ASP A 175 15.19 -10.03 5.79
C ASP A 175 14.06 -9.33 5.05
N PHE A 176 12.87 -9.90 5.15
CA PHE A 176 11.67 -9.38 4.52
C PHE A 176 10.48 -9.38 5.48
N LYS A 177 9.55 -8.44 5.27
CA LYS A 177 8.27 -8.34 5.98
C LYS A 177 7.19 -7.89 5.01
N THR A 178 6.13 -8.67 4.85
CA THR A 178 5.05 -8.37 3.90
C THR A 178 3.73 -9.03 4.30
N THR A 179 2.63 -8.48 3.82
CA THR A 179 1.29 -9.09 3.82
C THR A 179 0.74 -9.27 2.40
N ALA A 180 1.56 -8.98 1.38
CA ALA A 180 1.23 -9.32 0.01
C ALA A 180 1.67 -10.76 -0.24
N ASP A 181 0.89 -11.50 -1.01
CA ASP A 181 1.13 -12.90 -1.39
C ASP A 181 2.02 -13.04 -2.64
N GLU A 182 2.25 -11.94 -3.35
CA GLU A 182 3.11 -11.86 -4.53
C GLU A 182 4.06 -10.65 -4.47
N GLY A 183 5.23 -10.79 -5.10
CA GLY A 183 6.20 -9.70 -5.19
C GLY A 183 7.63 -10.16 -5.48
N ILE A 184 8.29 -9.54 -6.44
CA ILE A 184 9.70 -9.82 -6.74
C ILE A 184 10.65 -9.16 -5.74
N ILE A 185 11.55 -9.94 -5.16
CA ILE A 185 12.52 -9.45 -4.17
C ILE A 185 13.85 -9.15 -4.86
N PHE A 186 14.28 -9.97 -5.81
CA PHE A 186 15.52 -9.74 -6.55
C PHE A 186 15.51 -10.37 -7.93
N TYR A 187 16.23 -9.72 -8.84
CA TYR A 187 16.47 -10.23 -10.17
C TYR A 187 17.82 -9.76 -10.71
N ALA A 188 18.64 -10.72 -11.10
CA ALA A 188 19.87 -10.50 -11.86
C ALA A 188 19.86 -11.42 -13.06
N SER A 189 20.25 -10.93 -14.24
CA SER A 189 20.31 -11.77 -15.43
C SER A 189 21.46 -11.39 -16.37
N GLY A 190 21.81 -12.28 -17.28
CA GLY A 190 22.59 -11.95 -18.45
C GLY A 190 21.79 -11.14 -19.47
N LYS A 191 22.43 -10.71 -20.57
CA LYS A 191 21.81 -9.87 -21.61
C LYS A 191 20.55 -10.48 -22.25
N THR A 192 20.50 -11.80 -22.34
CA THR A 192 19.40 -12.54 -22.96
C THR A 192 18.33 -12.99 -21.97
N HIS A 193 18.48 -12.67 -20.68
CA HIS A 193 17.60 -13.14 -19.60
C HIS A 193 17.53 -14.68 -19.42
N ARG A 194 18.35 -15.43 -20.17
CA ARG A 194 18.43 -16.90 -20.08
C ARG A 194 19.16 -17.34 -18.83
N ASP A 195 20.31 -16.72 -18.56
CA ASP A 195 21.09 -16.91 -17.36
C ASP A 195 20.57 -15.93 -16.31
N TYR A 196 20.10 -16.43 -15.16
CA TYR A 196 19.52 -15.55 -14.14
C TYR A 196 19.62 -16.12 -12.73
N ILE A 197 19.45 -15.22 -11.76
CA ILE A 197 19.20 -15.50 -10.34
C ILE A 197 17.99 -14.65 -9.94
N THR A 198 16.99 -15.27 -9.32
CA THR A 198 15.82 -14.55 -8.83
C THR A 198 15.29 -15.14 -7.54
N PHE A 199 14.75 -14.28 -6.69
CA PHE A 199 13.94 -14.68 -5.55
C PHE A 199 12.72 -13.76 -5.47
N TYR A 200 11.57 -14.37 -5.24
CA TYR A 200 10.27 -13.71 -5.27
C TYR A 200 9.27 -14.45 -4.38
N LEU A 201 8.17 -13.77 -4.07
CA LEU A 201 7.03 -14.35 -3.40
C LEU A 201 5.97 -14.73 -4.44
N LYS A 202 5.32 -15.88 -4.25
CA LYS A 202 4.21 -16.33 -5.08
C LYS A 202 3.26 -17.20 -4.27
N ASP A 203 2.00 -16.80 -4.18
CA ASP A 203 0.96 -17.44 -3.36
C ASP A 203 1.39 -17.53 -1.88
N GLY A 204 2.02 -16.47 -1.36
CA GLY A 204 2.55 -16.37 0.00
C GLY A 204 3.86 -17.15 0.23
N LYS A 205 4.30 -17.97 -0.73
CA LYS A 205 5.49 -18.82 -0.62
C LYS A 205 6.73 -18.13 -1.19
N ILE A 206 7.88 -18.29 -0.53
CA ILE A 206 9.16 -17.80 -1.04
C ILE A 206 9.69 -18.78 -2.08
N VAL A 207 10.07 -18.24 -3.23
CA VAL A 207 10.63 -18.98 -4.35
C VAL A 207 12.03 -18.47 -4.67
N PHE A 208 12.98 -19.39 -4.78
CA PHE A 208 14.32 -19.15 -5.29
C PHE A 208 14.47 -19.90 -6.61
N SER A 209 14.85 -19.21 -7.68
CA SER A 209 15.18 -19.83 -8.95
C SER A 209 16.48 -19.27 -9.53
N PHE A 210 17.26 -20.15 -10.18
CA PHE A 210 18.41 -19.78 -10.97
C PHE A 210 18.51 -20.62 -12.24
N ASN A 211 19.12 -20.08 -13.27
CA ASN A 211 19.36 -20.77 -14.54
C ASN A 211 20.79 -20.47 -15.02
N THR A 212 21.53 -21.52 -15.38
CA THR A 212 22.91 -21.48 -15.89
C THR A 212 22.99 -21.59 -17.41
N GLY A 213 21.86 -21.42 -18.10
CA GLY A 213 21.73 -21.48 -19.55
C GLY A 213 21.17 -22.80 -20.08
N THR A 214 21.12 -23.85 -19.25
CA THR A 214 20.72 -25.22 -19.63
C THR A 214 19.46 -25.71 -18.92
N GLY A 215 18.84 -24.88 -18.09
CA GLY A 215 17.56 -25.15 -17.44
C GLY A 215 17.51 -24.63 -16.01
N ALA A 216 16.35 -24.14 -15.61
CA ALA A 216 16.16 -23.54 -14.30
C ALA A 216 16.07 -24.59 -13.18
N ALA A 217 16.74 -24.31 -12.07
CA ALA A 217 16.39 -24.86 -10.76
C ALA A 217 15.33 -23.96 -10.12
N LEU A 218 14.38 -24.55 -9.40
CA LEU A 218 13.35 -23.83 -8.67
C LEU A 218 13.13 -24.49 -7.31
N MET A 219 13.25 -23.71 -6.25
CA MET A 219 13.05 -24.12 -4.86
C MET A 219 11.96 -23.24 -4.28
N ARG A 220 10.91 -23.85 -3.75
CA ARG A 220 9.73 -23.17 -3.22
C ARG A 220 9.44 -23.66 -1.81
N SER A 221 9.20 -22.75 -0.88
CA SER A 221 8.76 -23.13 0.46
C SER A 221 7.38 -23.79 0.44
N GLU A 222 7.14 -24.75 1.34
CA GLU A 222 5.80 -25.30 1.53
C GLU A 222 4.88 -24.36 2.32
N GLN A 223 5.45 -23.64 3.28
CA GLN A 223 4.76 -22.65 4.11
C GLN A 223 4.73 -21.28 3.45
N SER A 224 3.74 -20.49 3.83
CA SER A 224 3.61 -19.08 3.47
C SER A 224 4.25 -18.16 4.52
N TYR A 225 4.74 -17.00 4.09
CA TYR A 225 5.52 -16.04 4.88
C TYR A 225 5.07 -14.58 4.69
N ASP A 226 3.81 -14.40 4.31
CA ASP A 226 3.10 -13.13 4.14
C ASP A 226 2.25 -12.76 5.38
N ASP A 227 2.72 -13.14 6.57
CA ASP A 227 2.02 -12.95 7.85
C ASP A 227 2.20 -11.54 8.47
N GLY A 228 2.95 -10.66 7.80
CA GLY A 228 3.27 -9.32 8.29
C GLY A 228 4.40 -9.27 9.34
N ALA A 229 5.04 -10.39 9.66
CA ALA A 229 6.21 -10.46 10.53
C ALA A 229 7.53 -10.39 9.74
N TRP A 230 8.63 -10.15 10.45
CA TRP A 230 9.97 -10.21 9.85
C TRP A 230 10.44 -11.66 9.76
N HIS A 231 10.82 -12.09 8.57
CA HIS A 231 11.47 -13.37 8.31
C HIS A 231 12.87 -13.14 7.75
N SER A 232 13.79 -14.09 8.00
CA SER A 232 15.14 -14.08 7.45
C SER A 232 15.30 -15.19 6.41
N ALA A 233 15.59 -14.79 5.17
CA ALA A 233 15.81 -15.72 4.07
C ALA A 233 17.30 -15.84 3.74
N VAL A 234 17.72 -17.08 3.46
CA VAL A 234 19.03 -17.39 2.91
C VAL A 234 18.86 -18.28 1.69
N VAL A 235 19.40 -17.85 0.55
CA VAL A 235 19.46 -18.64 -0.67
C VAL A 235 20.91 -18.96 -0.99
N GLU A 236 21.19 -20.23 -1.23
CA GLU A 236 22.54 -20.70 -1.48
C GLU A 236 22.56 -21.57 -2.74
N ARG A 237 23.57 -21.36 -3.57
CA ARG A 237 23.91 -22.25 -4.66
C ARG A 237 25.31 -22.81 -4.41
N ARG A 238 25.45 -24.13 -4.49
CA ARG A 238 26.73 -24.85 -4.52
C ARG A 238 26.73 -25.77 -5.73
N ASP A 239 27.62 -25.50 -6.69
CA ASP A 239 27.62 -26.14 -8.01
C ASP A 239 26.22 -26.09 -8.68
N GLU A 240 25.58 -27.24 -8.95
CA GLU A 240 24.23 -27.36 -9.48
C GLU A 240 23.12 -27.34 -8.41
N HIS A 241 23.46 -27.43 -7.13
CA HIS A 241 22.49 -27.56 -6.05
C HIS A 241 22.09 -26.20 -5.48
N GLY A 242 20.78 -25.96 -5.42
CA GLY A 242 20.17 -24.82 -4.75
C GLY A 242 19.54 -25.21 -3.42
N MET A 243 19.72 -24.37 -2.41
CA MET A 243 19.13 -24.52 -1.08
C MET A 243 18.44 -23.22 -0.67
N LEU A 244 17.25 -23.34 -0.10
CA LEU A 244 16.46 -22.24 0.43
C LEU A 244 16.25 -22.47 1.92
N PHE A 245 16.65 -21.49 2.73
CA PHE A 245 16.42 -21.47 4.17
C PHE A 245 15.57 -20.27 4.53
N ILE A 246 14.61 -20.48 5.43
CA ILE A 246 13.81 -19.42 6.05
C ILE A 246 13.90 -19.61 7.56
N ASP A 247 14.19 -18.53 8.28
CA ASP A 247 14.31 -18.49 9.75
C ASP A 247 15.26 -19.55 10.32
N GLY A 248 16.31 -19.87 9.56
CA GLY A 248 17.33 -20.85 9.93
C GLY A 248 17.01 -22.30 9.55
N PHE A 249 15.82 -22.60 9.05
CA PHE A 249 15.42 -23.94 8.63
C PHE A 249 15.53 -24.09 7.12
N GLN A 250 16.07 -25.22 6.64
CA GLN A 250 16.04 -25.55 5.22
C GLN A 250 14.62 -25.93 4.82
N VAL A 251 13.96 -25.10 4.01
CA VAL A 251 12.55 -25.30 3.63
C VAL A 251 12.40 -25.90 2.23
N ALA A 252 13.43 -25.77 1.38
CA ALA A 252 13.45 -26.38 0.06
C ALA A 252 14.88 -26.57 -0.47
N ASN A 253 15.04 -27.53 -1.37
CA ASN A 253 16.25 -27.70 -2.17
C ASN A 253 15.89 -28.12 -3.60
N GLY A 254 16.84 -28.00 -4.51
CA GLY A 254 16.64 -28.30 -5.91
C GLY A 254 17.97 -28.41 -6.64
N THR A 255 17.94 -28.94 -7.86
CA THR A 255 19.14 -29.14 -8.66
C THR A 255 18.92 -28.57 -10.07
N GLY A 256 19.87 -27.77 -10.55
CA GLY A 256 19.87 -27.22 -11.90
C GLY A 256 20.02 -28.32 -12.95
N LYS A 257 19.52 -28.06 -14.15
CA LYS A 257 19.65 -29.01 -15.27
C LYS A 257 20.88 -28.66 -16.11
N GLY A 258 21.67 -29.68 -16.45
CA GLY A 258 22.83 -29.57 -17.32
C GLY A 258 24.15 -29.26 -16.61
N ASP A 259 25.24 -29.28 -17.37
CA ASP A 259 26.62 -29.30 -16.83
C ASP A 259 27.23 -27.89 -16.64
N SER A 260 26.49 -26.84 -16.98
CA SER A 260 26.99 -25.46 -16.87
C SER A 260 27.14 -25.07 -15.41
N LYS A 261 28.39 -24.90 -14.97
CA LYS A 261 28.73 -24.46 -13.61
C LYS A 261 28.67 -22.94 -13.43
N PHE A 262 28.58 -22.18 -14.50
CA PHE A 262 28.69 -20.72 -14.45
C PHE A 262 27.40 -20.00 -14.83
N ILE A 263 27.12 -18.89 -14.15
CA ILE A 263 26.05 -17.94 -14.50
C ILE A 263 26.71 -16.63 -14.91
N ASP A 264 26.47 -16.20 -16.15
CA ASP A 264 26.99 -14.94 -16.66
C ASP A 264 25.94 -13.83 -16.55
N LEU A 265 26.02 -13.07 -15.45
CA LEU A 265 25.13 -11.95 -15.16
C LEU A 265 25.66 -10.62 -15.72
N LYS A 266 24.74 -9.67 -15.93
CA LYS A 266 25.01 -8.29 -16.31
C LYS A 266 24.26 -7.33 -15.39
N GLU A 267 24.85 -6.15 -15.25
CA GLU A 267 24.22 -4.98 -14.67
C GLU A 267 23.14 -4.38 -15.60
N PRO A 268 22.12 -3.70 -15.04
CA PRO A 268 21.85 -3.53 -13.61
C PRO A 268 21.22 -4.78 -12.97
N VAL A 269 21.42 -4.92 -11.67
CA VAL A 269 20.75 -5.92 -10.83
C VAL A 269 19.65 -5.26 -10.01
N TYR A 270 18.49 -5.90 -9.93
CA TYR A 270 17.28 -5.32 -9.32
C TYR A 270 17.00 -5.90 -7.94
N TYR A 271 16.59 -5.04 -7.01
CA TYR A 271 16.16 -5.40 -5.65
C TYR A 271 14.85 -4.69 -5.28
N GLY A 272 13.86 -5.46 -4.84
CA GLY A 272 12.53 -5.03 -4.41
C GLY A 272 11.56 -4.57 -5.52
N GLY A 273 11.97 -4.60 -6.79
CA GLY A 273 11.10 -4.30 -7.93
C GLY A 273 11.85 -4.16 -9.25
N ILE A 274 11.10 -4.13 -10.36
CA ILE A 274 11.65 -4.14 -11.72
C ILE A 274 11.28 -2.86 -12.47
N ALA A 275 12.21 -2.40 -13.31
CA ALA A 275 11.98 -1.26 -14.21
C ALA A 275 10.92 -1.63 -15.26
N ALA A 276 10.02 -0.71 -15.59
CA ALA A 276 8.87 -1.02 -16.45
C ALA A 276 9.31 -1.51 -17.85
N GLU A 277 10.46 -1.04 -18.32
CA GLU A 277 11.00 -1.28 -19.66
C GLU A 277 11.46 -2.73 -19.85
N VAL A 278 11.74 -3.46 -18.76
CA VAL A 278 12.20 -4.85 -18.79
C VAL A 278 11.21 -5.83 -18.16
N ALA A 279 10.02 -5.36 -17.77
CA ALA A 279 9.02 -6.17 -17.06
C ALA A 279 8.59 -7.41 -17.86
N ASP A 280 8.37 -7.27 -19.17
CA ASP A 280 7.85 -8.35 -20.02
C ASP A 280 8.86 -9.48 -20.21
N VAL A 281 10.16 -9.18 -20.20
CA VAL A 281 11.24 -10.20 -20.32
C VAL A 281 11.55 -10.88 -18.99
N VAL A 282 11.25 -10.23 -17.86
CA VAL A 282 11.45 -10.80 -16.52
C VAL A 282 10.32 -11.77 -16.13
N ARG A 283 9.07 -11.43 -16.49
CA ARG A 283 7.86 -12.15 -16.07
C ARG A 283 7.90 -13.68 -16.30
N PRO A 284 8.43 -14.21 -17.42
CA PRO A 284 8.52 -15.66 -17.63
C PRO A 284 9.45 -16.38 -16.64
N ASN A 285 10.45 -15.68 -16.09
CA ASN A 285 11.42 -16.25 -15.15
C ASN A 285 10.91 -16.26 -13.70
N THR A 286 9.72 -15.71 -13.44
CA THR A 286 9.21 -15.46 -12.08
C THR A 286 7.77 -15.95 -11.88
N GLU A 287 7.35 -16.97 -12.66
CA GLU A 287 5.99 -17.56 -12.60
C GLU A 287 4.87 -16.50 -12.68
N GLY A 288 5.12 -15.40 -13.38
CA GLY A 288 4.15 -14.31 -13.54
C GLY A 288 3.85 -13.47 -12.30
N THR A 289 4.63 -13.60 -11.20
CA THR A 289 4.45 -12.82 -9.96
C THR A 289 4.45 -11.30 -10.19
N GLU A 290 3.90 -10.55 -9.24
CA GLU A 290 4.00 -9.10 -9.20
C GLU A 290 5.47 -8.62 -9.20
N LEU A 291 5.81 -7.74 -10.14
CA LEU A 291 7.18 -7.27 -10.33
C LEU A 291 7.55 -6.05 -9.46
N SER A 292 6.81 -5.86 -8.36
CA SER A 292 7.05 -4.87 -7.32
C SER A 292 6.82 -5.53 -5.97
N PHE A 293 7.82 -5.53 -5.09
CA PHE A 293 7.64 -6.02 -3.73
C PHE A 293 6.81 -5.01 -2.93
N ASN A 294 5.75 -5.47 -2.27
CA ASN A 294 4.95 -4.65 -1.36
C ASN A 294 5.28 -5.03 0.08
N GLY A 295 6.20 -4.30 0.71
CA GLY A 295 6.66 -4.66 2.05
C GLY A 295 7.98 -4.01 2.39
N CYS A 296 8.64 -4.52 3.43
CA CYS A 296 9.93 -4.05 3.87
C CYS A 296 11.03 -5.06 3.60
N LEU A 297 12.20 -4.54 3.19
CA LEU A 297 13.40 -5.32 2.94
C LEU A 297 14.59 -4.68 3.67
N ARG A 298 15.40 -5.52 4.31
CA ARG A 298 16.64 -5.09 4.98
C ARG A 298 17.72 -6.17 4.93
N ASN A 299 18.90 -5.83 5.45
CA ASN A 299 20.01 -6.77 5.67
C ASN A 299 20.44 -7.56 4.42
N PHE A 300 20.33 -6.98 3.23
CA PHE A 300 20.75 -7.62 1.99
C PHE A 300 22.26 -7.83 1.92
N ARG A 301 22.69 -9.08 1.79
CA ARG A 301 24.10 -9.50 1.75
C ARG A 301 24.33 -10.52 0.64
N LEU A 302 25.55 -10.49 0.10
CA LEU A 302 26.12 -11.52 -0.77
C LEU A 302 27.39 -12.04 -0.11
N ASN A 303 27.49 -13.35 0.13
CA ASN A 303 28.64 -14.00 0.75
C ASN A 303 29.05 -13.31 2.06
N ASN A 304 28.06 -13.05 2.93
CA ASN A 304 28.17 -12.30 4.20
C ASN A 304 28.53 -10.81 4.08
N GLN A 305 28.90 -10.30 2.90
CA GLN A 305 29.17 -8.89 2.68
C GLN A 305 27.89 -8.13 2.37
N ARG A 306 27.68 -6.99 3.03
CA ARG A 306 26.52 -6.11 2.77
C ARG A 306 26.59 -5.58 1.34
N VAL A 307 25.48 -5.68 0.61
CA VAL A 307 25.35 -5.08 -0.71
C VAL A 307 25.02 -3.60 -0.52
N GLY A 308 25.99 -2.73 -0.80
CA GLY A 308 25.86 -1.28 -0.60
C GLY A 308 26.67 -0.43 -1.58
N GLY A 309 27.11 -1.02 -2.71
CA GLY A 309 27.86 -0.34 -3.77
C GLY A 309 27.04 0.71 -4.52
N SER A 310 27.57 1.25 -5.62
CA SER A 310 26.86 2.21 -6.48
C SER A 310 25.50 1.67 -6.91
N HIS A 311 24.44 2.42 -6.61
CA HIS A 311 23.07 2.06 -6.91
C HIS A 311 22.18 3.27 -7.09
N ASP A 312 21.10 3.08 -7.84
CA ASP A 312 20.00 4.04 -7.96
C ASP A 312 18.76 3.51 -7.22
N ALA A 313 18.12 4.36 -6.43
CA ALA A 313 16.93 4.02 -5.66
C ALA A 313 15.72 4.81 -6.17
N TYR A 314 14.60 4.12 -6.41
CA TYR A 314 13.39 4.70 -6.97
C TYR A 314 12.20 4.43 -6.05
N GLY A 315 11.50 5.48 -5.64
CA GLY A 315 10.22 5.37 -4.94
C GLY A 315 10.26 4.65 -3.59
N LEU A 316 11.41 4.66 -2.91
CA LEU A 316 11.59 4.04 -1.60
C LEU A 316 11.22 5.02 -0.50
N ILE A 317 10.71 4.48 0.60
CA ILE A 317 10.58 5.17 1.88
C ILE A 317 11.19 4.30 2.98
N ARG A 318 11.43 4.86 4.16
CA ARG A 318 11.91 4.07 5.31
C ARG A 318 10.84 3.09 5.79
N CYS A 319 11.24 1.89 6.19
CA CYS A 319 10.30 0.94 6.79
C CYS A 319 10.05 1.30 8.26
N SER A 320 8.97 2.02 8.53
CA SER A 320 8.54 2.31 9.90
C SER A 320 7.80 1.11 10.52
N ALA A 321 7.97 0.91 11.83
CA ALA A 321 7.15 0.01 12.63
C ALA A 321 5.87 0.69 13.16
N ASN A 322 5.82 2.02 13.16
CA ASN A 322 4.70 2.84 13.64
C ASN A 322 3.68 3.09 12.52
N VAL A 323 3.28 2.03 11.84
CA VAL A 323 2.28 2.07 10.76
C VAL A 323 1.22 1.00 10.96
N GLU A 324 -0.02 1.33 10.62
CA GLU A 324 -1.13 0.38 10.50
C GLU A 324 -1.39 0.02 9.01
N PRO A 325 -2.10 -1.08 8.73
CA PRO A 325 -2.55 -1.41 7.38
C PRO A 325 -3.45 -0.33 6.78
N GLY A 326 -3.53 -0.27 5.45
CA GLY A 326 -4.33 0.72 4.71
C GLY A 326 -3.49 1.64 3.83
N ILE A 327 -4.16 2.50 3.06
CA ILE A 327 -3.53 3.49 2.19
C ILE A 327 -3.71 4.89 2.76
N PHE A 328 -2.61 5.60 2.95
CA PHE A 328 -2.62 6.96 3.47
C PHE A 328 -2.71 7.98 2.34
N PHE A 329 -3.61 8.95 2.48
CA PHE A 329 -3.77 10.12 1.62
C PHE A 329 -3.40 11.36 2.42
N GLY A 330 -2.46 12.17 1.94
CA GLY A 330 -2.11 13.40 2.66
C GLY A 330 -0.75 14.05 2.37
N ASP A 331 0.15 13.40 1.62
CA ASP A 331 1.50 13.93 1.29
C ASP A 331 1.48 15.09 0.25
N GLY A 332 0.36 15.80 0.15
CA GLY A 332 0.17 16.93 -0.76
C GLY A 332 -1.30 17.16 -1.12
N PRO A 333 -1.60 18.23 -1.87
CA PRO A 333 -2.94 18.46 -2.38
C PRO A 333 -3.32 17.36 -3.38
N ARG A 334 -4.63 17.09 -3.50
CA ARG A 334 -5.24 16.20 -4.51
C ARG A 334 -4.77 14.76 -4.44
N ALA A 335 -4.39 14.28 -3.26
CA ALA A 335 -4.06 12.87 -3.07
C ALA A 335 -5.20 11.99 -3.57
N ASN A 336 -4.92 11.08 -4.50
CA ASN A 336 -5.93 10.17 -5.04
C ASN A 336 -5.30 8.90 -5.61
N VAL A 337 -6.13 7.87 -5.68
CA VAL A 337 -5.81 6.59 -6.33
C VAL A 337 -6.88 6.26 -7.34
N ILE A 338 -6.49 5.97 -8.58
CA ILE A 338 -7.39 5.43 -9.59
C ILE A 338 -7.33 3.91 -9.58
N LEU A 339 -8.45 3.28 -9.22
CA LEU A 339 -8.56 1.83 -9.17
C LEU A 339 -8.68 1.25 -10.58
N ARG A 340 -9.63 1.76 -11.38
CA ARG A 340 -9.88 1.35 -12.76
C ARG A 340 -10.33 2.56 -13.57
N LYS A 341 -9.91 2.64 -14.83
CA LYS A 341 -10.37 3.65 -15.79
C LYS A 341 -11.82 3.43 -16.27
N ARG A 342 -12.29 2.19 -16.18
CA ARG A 342 -13.64 1.81 -16.58
C ARG A 342 -14.23 0.85 -15.57
N PHE A 343 -15.23 1.32 -14.83
CA PHE A 343 -16.01 0.57 -13.87
C PHE A 343 -17.48 0.89 -14.11
N SER A 344 -18.33 -0.12 -14.04
CA SER A 344 -19.77 0.01 -14.28
C SER A 344 -20.50 0.15 -12.95
N VAL A 345 -21.15 1.29 -12.74
CA VAL A 345 -22.08 1.52 -11.64
C VAL A 345 -23.45 1.01 -12.08
N GLY A 346 -23.96 -0.01 -11.39
CA GLY A 346 -25.26 -0.62 -11.66
C GLY A 346 -26.42 0.15 -11.04
N ARG A 347 -27.62 -0.45 -11.12
CA ARG A 347 -28.81 0.04 -10.38
C ARG A 347 -28.72 -0.16 -8.87
N VAL A 348 -27.94 -1.19 -8.50
CA VAL A 348 -27.52 -1.46 -7.13
C VAL A 348 -26.01 -1.29 -7.13
N PHE A 349 -25.51 -0.47 -6.21
CA PHE A 349 -24.10 -0.17 -6.06
C PHE A 349 -23.78 0.01 -4.59
N GLU A 350 -22.72 -0.64 -4.13
CA GLU A 350 -22.29 -0.61 -2.73
C GLU A 350 -20.79 -0.34 -2.65
N MET A 351 -20.43 0.58 -1.74
CA MET A 351 -19.07 0.82 -1.31
C MET A 351 -18.99 0.52 0.18
N THR A 352 -18.11 -0.38 0.59
CA THR A 352 -17.83 -0.66 2.01
C THR A 352 -16.35 -0.42 2.25
N LEU A 353 -15.99 0.30 3.30
CA LEU A 353 -14.60 0.63 3.59
C LEU A 353 -14.43 1.09 5.03
N ASP A 354 -13.22 0.92 5.55
CA ASP A 354 -12.79 1.50 6.81
C ASP A 354 -12.06 2.80 6.56
N VAL A 355 -12.39 3.84 7.31
CA VAL A 355 -11.76 5.16 7.22
C VAL A 355 -11.23 5.60 8.56
N LYS A 356 -10.05 6.22 8.54
CA LYS A 356 -9.45 6.91 9.69
C LYS A 356 -9.05 8.34 9.29
N PRO A 357 -10.01 9.27 9.28
CA PRO A 357 -9.82 10.66 8.89
C PRO A 357 -8.90 11.45 9.83
N ARG A 358 -8.18 12.42 9.27
CA ARG A 358 -7.41 13.46 10.00
C ARG A 358 -7.99 14.86 9.80
N LYS A 359 -8.83 15.03 8.77
CA LYS A 359 -9.61 16.24 8.51
C LYS A 359 -11.10 15.90 8.49
N ASN A 360 -11.91 16.91 8.79
CA ASN A 360 -13.37 16.81 8.82
C ASN A 360 -14.04 16.93 7.45
N SER A 361 -13.25 17.13 6.40
CA SER A 361 -13.70 17.35 5.04
C SER A 361 -12.74 16.67 4.08
N GLY A 362 -13.27 16.02 3.04
CA GLY A 362 -12.49 15.41 1.97
C GLY A 362 -13.24 14.28 1.25
N VAL A 363 -13.01 14.15 -0.06
CA VAL A 363 -13.61 13.08 -0.86
C VAL A 363 -12.96 11.73 -0.55
N ILE A 364 -13.76 10.77 -0.07
CA ILE A 364 -13.29 9.43 0.30
C ILE A 364 -13.24 8.51 -0.92
N ALA A 365 -14.32 8.45 -1.68
CA ALA A 365 -14.42 7.62 -2.89
C ALA A 365 -15.38 8.23 -3.89
N SER A 366 -15.14 8.02 -5.18
CA SER A 366 -16.02 8.54 -6.23
C SER A 366 -15.95 7.72 -7.52
N VAL A 367 -17.03 7.81 -8.31
CA VAL A 367 -17.10 7.30 -9.68
C VAL A 367 -17.73 8.38 -10.56
N HIS A 368 -17.08 8.69 -11.69
CA HIS A 368 -17.52 9.78 -12.58
C HIS A 368 -17.85 9.28 -13.98
N GLY A 369 -19.10 9.48 -14.41
CA GLY A 369 -19.54 9.35 -15.79
C GLY A 369 -19.35 10.66 -16.57
N ARG A 370 -20.10 10.82 -17.67
CA ARG A 370 -20.09 12.08 -18.46
C ARG A 370 -20.89 13.20 -17.79
N ARG A 371 -22.04 12.85 -17.19
CA ARG A 371 -22.93 13.75 -16.44
C ARG A 371 -23.38 13.14 -15.11
N ASP A 372 -23.11 11.86 -14.93
CA ASP A 372 -23.50 11.07 -13.77
C ASP A 372 -22.32 10.95 -12.81
N PHE A 373 -22.60 10.86 -11.52
CA PHE A 373 -21.56 10.51 -10.53
C PHE A 373 -22.15 9.83 -9.31
N VAL A 374 -21.26 9.17 -8.57
CA VAL A 374 -21.46 8.77 -7.17
C VAL A 374 -20.25 9.27 -6.39
N ILE A 375 -20.48 10.00 -5.30
CA ILE A 375 -19.41 10.56 -4.45
C ILE A 375 -19.74 10.24 -2.99
N LEU A 376 -18.79 9.60 -2.31
CA LEU A 376 -18.77 9.46 -0.85
C LEU A 376 -17.70 10.39 -0.29
N GLN A 377 -18.08 11.23 0.67
CA GLN A 377 -17.18 12.25 1.23
C GLN A 377 -17.45 12.54 2.70
N LEU A 378 -16.45 13.12 3.36
CA LEU A 378 -16.65 13.89 4.58
C LEU A 378 -16.87 15.35 4.24
N ASN A 379 -17.81 16.00 4.91
CA ASN A 379 -18.11 17.41 4.77
C ASN A 379 -18.43 18.02 6.13
N ASN A 380 -17.49 18.81 6.66
CA ASN A 380 -17.58 19.46 7.96
C ASN A 380 -17.99 18.51 9.10
N GLY A 381 -17.47 17.28 9.09
CA GLY A 381 -17.72 16.24 10.09
C GLY A 381 -18.91 15.34 9.79
N SER A 382 -19.67 15.60 8.72
CA SER A 382 -20.75 14.72 8.26
C SER A 382 -20.26 13.78 7.17
N VAL A 383 -20.74 12.53 7.15
CA VAL A 383 -20.56 11.62 6.02
C VAL A 383 -21.69 11.85 5.03
N GLU A 384 -21.34 12.05 3.76
CA GLU A 384 -22.31 12.32 2.69
C GLU A 384 -22.11 11.37 1.51
N LEU A 385 -23.21 10.76 1.06
CA LEU A 385 -23.29 10.04 -0.20
C LEU A 385 -24.13 10.86 -1.17
N SER A 386 -23.51 11.36 -2.23
CA SER A 386 -24.16 12.15 -3.27
C SER A 386 -24.17 11.41 -4.60
N VAL A 387 -25.28 11.47 -5.32
CA VAL A 387 -25.42 10.90 -6.66
C VAL A 387 -26.07 11.90 -7.62
N ASP A 388 -25.67 11.85 -8.89
CA ASP A 388 -26.36 12.53 -9.99
C ASP A 388 -26.52 11.55 -11.14
N ASN A 389 -27.70 11.55 -11.76
CA ASN A 389 -28.06 10.77 -12.95
C ASN A 389 -28.37 11.67 -14.16
N GLY A 390 -27.85 12.90 -14.16
CA GLY A 390 -28.08 13.92 -15.19
C GLY A 390 -29.35 14.75 -14.98
N LYS A 391 -30.03 14.63 -13.84
CA LYS A 391 -31.24 15.40 -13.50
C LYS A 391 -31.15 16.15 -12.18
N GLY A 392 -29.96 16.23 -11.60
CA GLY A 392 -29.70 16.96 -10.37
C GLY A 392 -29.24 16.05 -9.25
N VAL A 393 -28.62 16.68 -8.27
CA VAL A 393 -27.87 15.98 -7.22
C VAL A 393 -28.78 15.63 -6.06
N ILE A 394 -28.66 14.39 -5.58
CA ILE A 394 -29.36 13.89 -4.39
C ILE A 394 -28.32 13.38 -3.41
N THR A 395 -28.49 13.76 -2.14
CA THR A 395 -27.50 13.50 -1.08
C THR A 395 -28.17 12.84 0.12
N ALA A 396 -27.63 11.72 0.57
CA ALA A 396 -27.83 11.21 1.92
C ALA A 396 -26.70 11.77 2.81
N ARG A 397 -27.04 12.30 4.00
CA ARG A 397 -26.11 12.90 4.95
C ARG A 397 -26.35 12.32 6.33
N TYR A 398 -25.27 11.89 6.99
CA TYR A 398 -25.28 11.58 8.41
C TYR A 398 -24.28 12.46 9.15
N THR A 399 -24.73 13.11 10.22
CA THR A 399 -23.92 13.93 11.12
C THR A 399 -23.94 13.28 12.51
N PRO A 400 -22.79 12.93 13.09
CA PRO A 400 -22.73 12.39 14.44
C PRO A 400 -23.28 13.40 15.46
N PRO A 401 -24.07 12.97 16.46
CA PRO A 401 -24.64 13.85 17.48
C PRO A 401 -23.57 14.38 18.45
N SER A 402 -23.78 15.59 18.96
CA SER A 402 -22.93 16.16 20.02
C SER A 402 -23.28 15.53 21.38
N PRO A 403 -22.31 15.07 22.20
CA PRO A 403 -22.48 14.55 23.55
C PRO A 403 -23.02 15.59 24.55
N TRP A 404 -23.10 16.87 24.18
CA TRP A 404 -23.68 17.93 25.01
C TRP A 404 -25.18 18.18 24.77
N MET A 405 -25.85 17.36 23.95
CA MET A 405 -27.30 17.45 23.68
C MET A 405 -28.10 16.31 24.32
N LEU A 406 -27.83 15.99 25.59
CA LEU A 406 -28.69 15.12 26.42
C LEU A 406 -29.11 15.84 27.71
#